data_AF-A0A9E6MQC8-F1
#
_entry.id   AF-A0A9E6MQC8-F1
#
_cell.length_a   1.000
_cell.length_b   1.000
_cell.length_c   1.000
_cell.angle_alpha   90.00
_cell.angle_beta   90.00
_cell.angle_gamma   90.00
#
_symmetry.space_group_name_H-M   'P 1'
#
loop_
_entity.id
_entity.type
_entity.pdbx_description
1 polymer ?
#
loop_
_entity_poly.entity_id
_entity_poly.type
_entity_poly.pdbx_seq_one_letter_code
_entity_poly.pdbx_strand_id
1 'polypeptide(L)'
;MRGVQGSQDRRSDEAEAERSARCGLERESEAARAVLDRVLKAHETWFDVTRTYEFAGRTFAGYAEFHSEAEQYVLVKRAKLWGVNTHEYLFFDVRRRLDADAFAELVRFMTTEALAKVSPNPEHMTSYVSLVVVADEVAPDLDKPIRRTRFRKNFQLGLQGWADLRVAVIDLARTTVITNARGEELRATLCNNAEAALGCSFDQRKRRTTSQSARGGRATHAALDEQAARLK
;
A
#
# COMPACT_ATOMS: atom_id res chain seq x y z
N MET A 1 65.93 -6.94 6.52
CA MET A 1 64.80 -7.50 5.76
C MET A 1 63.52 -7.09 6.45
N ARG A 2 62.78 -6.14 5.86
CA ARG A 2 61.50 -5.60 6.36
C ARG A 2 60.40 -6.05 5.41
N GLY A 3 59.25 -6.38 5.98
CA GLY A 3 57.99 -6.58 5.27
C GLY A 3 57.58 -8.03 5.25
N VAL A 4 56.48 -8.36 5.95
CA VAL A 4 55.20 -8.86 5.42
C VAL A 4 54.29 -9.06 6.64
N GLN A 5 53.80 -7.97 7.25
CA GLN A 5 52.81 -8.06 8.34
C GLN A 5 51.69 -7.01 8.24
N GLY A 6 51.83 -5.98 7.40
CA GLY A 6 50.86 -4.88 7.32
C GLY A 6 49.66 -5.08 6.38
N SER A 7 49.50 -6.24 5.73
CA SER A 7 48.40 -6.48 4.77
C SER A 7 47.29 -7.39 5.27
N GLN A 8 47.52 -8.14 6.36
CA GLN A 8 46.50 -9.03 6.93
C GLN A 8 45.61 -8.27 7.93
N ASP A 9 46.18 -7.41 8.78
CA ASP A 9 45.42 -6.64 9.77
C ASP A 9 44.40 -5.66 9.15
N ARG A 10 44.74 -5.01 8.02
CA ARG A 10 43.81 -4.07 7.37
C ARG A 10 42.57 -4.74 6.77
N ARG A 11 42.70 -6.01 6.33
CA ARG A 11 41.56 -6.77 5.78
C ARG A 11 40.64 -7.29 6.88
N SER A 12 41.15 -7.57 8.08
CA SER A 12 40.32 -7.91 9.24
C SER A 12 39.56 -6.69 9.76
N ASP A 13 40.21 -5.53 9.81
CA ASP A 13 39.60 -4.27 10.26
C ASP A 13 38.52 -3.76 9.28
N GLU A 14 38.75 -3.85 7.97
CA GLU A 14 37.75 -3.50 6.95
C GLU A 14 36.57 -4.48 6.95
N ALA A 15 36.81 -5.77 7.16
CA ALA A 15 35.76 -6.77 7.22
C ALA A 15 34.96 -6.70 8.55
N GLU A 16 35.57 -6.28 9.66
CA GLU A 16 34.87 -5.94 10.91
C GLU A 16 34.14 -4.61 10.83
N ALA A 17 34.66 -3.59 10.14
CA ALA A 17 33.96 -2.34 9.87
C ALA A 17 32.77 -2.56 8.90
N GLU A 18 32.89 -3.43 7.91
CA GLU A 18 31.80 -3.84 7.03
C GLU A 18 30.78 -4.76 7.72
N ARG A 19 31.21 -5.63 8.66
CA ARG A 19 30.31 -6.39 9.53
C ARG A 19 29.62 -5.50 10.56
N SER A 20 30.31 -4.48 11.08
CA SER A 20 29.75 -3.46 11.97
C SER A 20 28.86 -2.47 11.23
N ALA A 21 29.10 -2.23 9.94
CA ALA A 21 28.22 -1.45 9.07
C ALA A 21 26.99 -2.26 8.61
N ARG A 22 27.14 -3.56 8.37
CA ARG A 22 26.01 -4.51 8.20
C ARG A 22 25.18 -4.63 9.48
N CYS A 23 25.83 -4.73 10.64
CA CYS A 23 25.20 -4.73 11.95
C CYS A 23 24.58 -3.35 12.30
N GLY A 24 25.07 -2.27 11.68
CA GLY A 24 24.52 -0.91 11.80
C GLY A 24 23.25 -0.65 10.99
N LEU A 25 22.90 -1.52 10.04
CA LEU A 25 21.65 -1.49 9.27
C LEU A 25 20.62 -2.50 9.78
N GLU A 26 21.04 -3.53 10.53
CA GLU A 26 20.21 -4.63 11.04
C GLU A 26 20.00 -4.58 12.56
N ARG A 27 19.28 -3.56 13.00
CA ARG A 27 18.24 -3.80 14.01
C ARG A 27 16.93 -3.37 13.39
N GLU A 28 16.29 -4.31 12.69
CA GLU A 28 14.85 -4.20 12.41
C GLU A 28 14.17 -3.77 13.71
N SER A 29 13.30 -2.76 13.63
CA SER A 29 12.59 -2.32 14.81
C SER A 29 11.68 -3.43 15.29
N GLU A 30 11.94 -3.89 16.51
CA GLU A 30 11.12 -4.88 17.20
C GLU A 30 9.66 -4.44 17.26
N ALA A 31 9.40 -3.14 17.43
CA ALA A 31 8.06 -2.57 17.41
C ALA A 31 7.41 -2.69 16.02
N ALA A 32 8.13 -2.32 14.96
CA ALA A 32 7.63 -2.46 13.59
C ALA A 32 7.39 -3.93 13.22
N ARG A 33 8.26 -4.84 13.68
CA ARG A 33 8.12 -6.28 13.48
C ARG A 33 6.92 -6.84 14.23
N ALA A 34 6.71 -6.43 15.49
CA ALA A 34 5.55 -6.83 16.28
C ALA A 34 4.23 -6.36 15.65
N VAL A 35 4.17 -5.13 15.13
CA VAL A 35 3.01 -4.63 14.38
C VAL A 35 2.79 -5.45 13.12
N LEU A 36 3.84 -5.70 12.33
CA LEU A 36 3.75 -6.52 11.13
C LEU A 36 3.24 -7.93 11.44
N ASP A 37 3.81 -8.62 12.43
CA ASP A 37 3.42 -9.97 12.79
C ASP A 37 1.96 -10.04 13.23
N ARG A 38 1.49 -9.01 13.95
CA ARG A 38 0.08 -8.91 14.35
C ARG A 38 -0.84 -8.70 13.14
N VAL A 39 -0.45 -7.85 12.20
CA VAL A 39 -1.18 -7.62 10.94
C VAL A 39 -1.24 -8.89 10.10
N LEU A 40 -0.10 -9.56 9.87
CA LEU A 40 -0.04 -10.82 9.13
C LEU A 40 -0.93 -11.89 9.77
N LYS A 41 -0.84 -12.06 11.10
CA LYS A 41 -1.68 -13.00 11.86
C LYS A 41 -3.18 -12.71 11.75
N ALA A 42 -3.58 -11.45 11.63
CA ALA A 42 -4.98 -11.09 11.40
C ALA A 42 -5.45 -11.47 9.98
N HIS A 43 -4.55 -11.45 8.99
CA HIS A 43 -4.87 -11.81 7.60
C HIS A 43 -4.89 -13.33 7.39
N GLU A 44 -4.18 -14.13 8.18
CA GLU A 44 -4.16 -15.61 8.10
C GLU A 44 -5.55 -16.28 8.18
N THR A 45 -6.57 -15.57 8.67
CA THR A 45 -7.95 -16.10 8.69
C THR A 45 -8.56 -16.23 7.28
N TRP A 46 -8.18 -15.33 6.36
CA TRP A 46 -8.81 -15.22 5.03
C TRP A 46 -7.80 -15.22 3.88
N PHE A 47 -6.53 -14.95 4.14
CA PHE A 47 -5.47 -14.82 3.15
C PHE A 47 -4.45 -15.93 3.31
N ASP A 48 -3.86 -16.33 2.19
CA ASP A 48 -2.63 -17.10 2.16
C ASP A 48 -1.46 -16.17 2.50
N VAL A 49 -0.84 -16.37 3.67
CA VAL A 49 0.18 -15.48 4.21
C VAL A 49 1.57 -16.12 4.12
N THR A 50 2.52 -15.40 3.53
CA THR A 50 3.94 -15.76 3.48
C THR A 50 4.76 -14.74 4.26
N ARG A 51 5.57 -15.20 5.21
CA ARG A 51 6.56 -14.36 5.91
C ARG A 51 7.86 -14.39 5.13
N THR A 52 8.54 -13.24 5.02
CA THR A 52 9.75 -13.09 4.20
C THR A 52 9.52 -13.57 2.76
N TYR A 53 9.00 -12.68 1.92
CA TYR A 53 8.60 -13.00 0.55
C TYR A 53 9.54 -12.37 -0.46
N GLU A 54 10.14 -13.19 -1.32
CA GLU A 54 10.97 -12.73 -2.42
C GLU A 54 10.16 -12.68 -3.72
N PHE A 55 10.18 -11.53 -4.40
CA PHE A 55 9.51 -11.34 -5.69
C PHE A 55 10.27 -10.34 -6.55
N ALA A 56 10.49 -10.69 -7.82
CA ALA A 56 11.21 -9.87 -8.80
C ALA A 56 12.54 -9.29 -8.26
N GLY A 57 13.32 -10.11 -7.53
CA GLY A 57 14.61 -9.73 -6.96
C GLY A 57 14.55 -8.80 -5.75
N ARG A 58 13.36 -8.54 -5.18
CA ARG A 58 13.19 -7.81 -3.92
C ARG A 58 12.60 -8.72 -2.84
N THR A 59 13.09 -8.54 -1.62
CA THR A 59 12.54 -9.17 -0.41
C THR A 59 11.58 -8.22 0.30
N PHE A 60 10.42 -8.74 0.68
CA PHE A 60 9.40 -8.10 1.50
C PHE A 60 9.32 -8.83 2.85
N ALA A 61 9.07 -8.10 3.93
CA ALA A 61 8.97 -8.66 5.28
C ALA A 61 7.75 -9.60 5.43
N GLY A 62 6.73 -9.40 4.59
CA GLY A 62 5.61 -10.31 4.47
C GLY A 62 4.83 -10.11 3.17
N TYR A 63 3.96 -11.07 2.91
CA TYR A 63 3.08 -11.09 1.76
C TYR A 63 1.77 -11.80 2.12
N ALA A 64 0.65 -11.34 1.57
CA ALA A 64 -0.64 -11.99 1.72
C ALA A 64 -1.41 -11.93 0.41
N GLU A 65 -2.05 -13.03 0.01
CA GLU A 65 -2.95 -13.05 -1.14
C GLU A 65 -4.30 -13.68 -0.85
N PHE A 66 -5.32 -13.18 -1.53
CA PHE A 66 -6.69 -13.65 -1.42
C PHE A 66 -7.34 -13.67 -2.80
N HIS A 67 -8.08 -14.74 -3.07
CA HIS A 67 -8.77 -14.96 -4.32
C HIS A 67 -10.24 -15.26 -4.00
N SER A 68 -11.15 -14.41 -4.47
CA SER A 68 -12.60 -14.62 -4.37
C SER A 68 -13.18 -14.83 -5.76
N GLU A 69 -13.79 -16.00 -5.96
CA GLU A 69 -14.50 -16.38 -7.18
C GLU A 69 -15.99 -16.48 -6.83
N ALA A 70 -16.76 -15.46 -7.18
CA ALA A 70 -18.20 -15.43 -6.93
C ALA A 70 -18.96 -15.85 -8.19
N GLU A 71 -19.25 -17.15 -8.32
CA GLU A 71 -20.16 -17.65 -9.37
C GLU A 71 -21.62 -17.36 -8.98
N GLN A 72 -22.23 -16.28 -9.51
CA GLN A 72 -23.68 -16.10 -9.40
C GLN A 72 -24.39 -16.68 -10.64
N TYR A 73 -24.92 -17.89 -10.52
CA TYR A 73 -25.85 -18.45 -11.49
C TYR A 73 -27.28 -17.93 -11.22
N VAL A 74 -27.79 -17.01 -12.04
CA VAL A 74 -29.23 -16.73 -12.09
C VAL A 74 -29.86 -17.65 -13.14
N LEU A 75 -30.86 -18.41 -12.70
CA LEU A 75 -31.52 -19.49 -13.42
C LEU A 75 -32.40 -18.98 -14.59
N VAL A 76 -31.80 -18.41 -15.63
CA VAL A 76 -32.43 -18.31 -16.95
C VAL A 76 -31.38 -18.56 -18.02
N LYS A 77 -31.54 -19.64 -18.80
CA LYS A 77 -30.70 -19.98 -19.95
C LYS A 77 -30.45 -18.73 -20.82
N ARG A 78 -29.17 -18.33 -20.96
CA ARG A 78 -28.60 -17.28 -21.86
C ARG A 78 -28.42 -15.86 -21.31
N ALA A 79 -27.72 -15.67 -20.20
CA ALA A 79 -26.90 -14.47 -20.01
C ALA A 79 -25.82 -14.72 -18.93
N LYS A 80 -24.55 -14.84 -19.33
CA LYS A 80 -23.42 -14.78 -18.38
C LYS A 80 -23.33 -13.35 -17.85
N LEU A 81 -23.88 -13.08 -16.67
CA LEU A 81 -23.65 -11.82 -15.96
C LEU A 81 -22.45 -12.05 -15.02
N TRP A 82 -21.27 -11.65 -15.51
CA TRP A 82 -20.03 -11.31 -14.81
C TRP A 82 -19.97 -11.67 -13.31
N GLY A 83 -19.36 -12.81 -12.98
CA GLY A 83 -18.92 -13.12 -11.62
C GLY A 83 -17.89 -12.08 -11.17
N VAL A 84 -18.00 -11.60 -9.93
CA VAL A 84 -17.13 -10.55 -9.39
C VAL A 84 -15.83 -11.17 -8.89
N ASN A 85 -15.02 -11.73 -9.80
CA ASN A 85 -13.72 -12.30 -9.44
C ASN A 85 -12.81 -11.16 -8.97
N THR A 86 -12.49 -11.21 -7.68
CA THR A 86 -11.68 -10.20 -6.99
C THR A 86 -10.44 -10.86 -6.42
N HIS A 87 -9.27 -10.29 -6.72
CA HIS A 87 -8.00 -10.76 -6.17
C HIS A 87 -7.30 -9.65 -5.40
N GLU A 88 -6.70 -10.01 -4.27
CA GLU A 88 -5.95 -9.08 -3.44
C GLU A 88 -4.53 -9.60 -3.22
N TYR A 89 -3.56 -8.72 -3.43
CA TYR A 89 -2.13 -9.01 -3.27
C TYR A 89 -1.53 -7.93 -2.37
N LEU A 90 -1.13 -8.27 -1.16
CA LEU A 90 -0.59 -7.34 -0.17
C LEU A 90 0.90 -7.59 0.02
N PHE A 91 1.71 -6.59 -0.27
CA PHE A 91 3.15 -6.58 -0.03
C PHE A 91 3.46 -5.75 1.21
N PHE A 92 4.17 -6.36 2.17
CA PHE A 92 4.51 -5.72 3.43
C PHE A 92 6.01 -5.41 3.49
N ASP A 93 6.34 -4.14 3.71
CA ASP A 93 7.71 -3.67 3.91
C ASP A 93 7.88 -3.09 5.31
N VAL A 94 9.10 -3.23 5.88
CA VAL A 94 9.45 -2.70 7.20
C VAL A 94 10.64 -1.77 7.06
N ARG A 95 10.56 -0.59 7.66
CA ARG A 95 11.62 0.42 7.60
C ARG A 95 11.87 1.03 8.97
N ARG A 96 13.11 1.39 9.26
CA ARG A 96 13.39 2.30 10.38
C ARG A 96 12.91 3.72 10.06
N ARG A 97 13.29 4.19 8.87
CA ARG A 97 12.84 5.49 8.35
C ARG A 97 12.38 5.36 6.92
N LEU A 98 11.20 5.91 6.62
CA LEU A 98 10.67 5.99 5.26
C LEU A 98 10.78 7.43 4.76
N ASP A 99 11.60 7.65 3.75
CA ASP A 99 11.75 8.93 3.05
C ASP A 99 11.14 8.89 1.63
N ALA A 100 11.22 10.04 0.94
CA ALA A 100 10.64 10.22 -0.38
C ALA A 100 11.24 9.29 -1.44
N ASP A 101 12.56 9.06 -1.39
CA ASP A 101 13.26 8.24 -2.38
C ASP A 101 12.90 6.76 -2.20
N ALA A 102 12.97 6.25 -0.96
CA ALA A 102 12.57 4.88 -0.64
C ALA A 102 11.09 4.64 -0.96
N PHE A 103 10.21 5.59 -0.65
CA PHE A 103 8.80 5.50 -1.00
C PHE A 103 8.56 5.48 -2.50
N ALA A 104 9.23 6.35 -3.26
CA ALA A 104 9.14 6.37 -4.72
C ALA A 104 9.67 5.07 -5.35
N GLU A 105 10.72 4.49 -4.77
CA GLU A 105 11.26 3.18 -5.16
C GLU A 105 10.25 2.05 -4.94
N LEU A 106 9.57 2.05 -3.79
CA LEU A 106 8.51 1.08 -3.49
C LEU A 106 7.33 1.26 -4.45
N VAL A 107 6.81 2.47 -4.62
CA VAL A 107 5.68 2.73 -5.53
C VAL A 107 6.04 2.35 -6.96
N ARG A 108 7.24 2.68 -7.45
CA ARG A 108 7.68 2.29 -8.79
C ARG A 108 7.68 0.78 -8.96
N PHE A 109 8.22 0.02 -8.00
CA PHE A 109 8.17 -1.44 -8.05
C PHE A 109 6.72 -1.95 -8.11
N MET A 110 5.83 -1.36 -7.32
CA MET A 110 4.43 -1.77 -7.28
C MET A 110 3.68 -1.50 -8.59
N THR A 111 4.05 -0.43 -9.31
CA THR A 111 3.42 -0.05 -10.59
C THR A 111 4.09 -0.67 -11.81
N THR A 112 5.20 -1.40 -11.64
CA THR A 112 5.95 -2.03 -12.73
C THR A 112 6.00 -3.54 -12.54
N GLU A 113 6.73 -4.02 -11.53
CA GLU A 113 7.00 -5.43 -11.28
C GLU A 113 5.84 -6.16 -10.60
N ALA A 114 5.25 -5.58 -9.53
CA ALA A 114 4.22 -6.27 -8.74
C ALA A 114 2.95 -6.58 -9.55
N LEU A 115 2.71 -5.87 -10.65
CA LEU A 115 1.59 -6.14 -11.56
C LEU A 115 1.65 -7.51 -12.22
N ALA A 116 2.83 -8.13 -12.30
CA ALA A 116 2.98 -9.49 -12.83
C ALA A 116 2.29 -10.54 -11.95
N LYS A 117 1.93 -10.23 -10.70
CA LYS A 117 1.08 -11.09 -9.86
C LYS A 117 -0.37 -11.14 -10.33
N VAL A 118 -0.81 -10.11 -11.04
CA VAL A 118 -2.16 -10.06 -11.59
C VAL A 118 -2.16 -10.84 -12.90
N SER A 119 -2.71 -12.05 -12.88
CA SER A 119 -2.96 -12.86 -14.07
C SER A 119 -4.44 -12.76 -14.45
N PRO A 120 -4.85 -11.76 -15.26
CA PRO A 120 -6.24 -11.61 -15.65
C PRO A 120 -6.68 -12.78 -16.53
N ASN A 121 -7.72 -13.49 -16.08
CA ASN A 121 -8.47 -14.41 -16.93
C ASN A 121 -9.69 -13.68 -17.54
N PRO A 122 -10.43 -14.27 -18.49
CA PRO A 122 -11.61 -13.62 -19.08
C PRO A 122 -12.71 -13.22 -18.09
N GLU A 123 -12.69 -13.76 -16.87
CA GLU A 123 -13.65 -13.48 -15.79
C GLU A 123 -13.07 -12.53 -14.73
N HIS A 124 -11.81 -12.11 -14.86
CA HIS A 124 -11.14 -11.19 -13.96
C HIS A 124 -11.81 -9.81 -14.00
N MET A 125 -12.41 -9.41 -12.88
CA MET A 125 -13.07 -8.10 -12.78
C MET A 125 -12.17 -7.06 -12.12
N THR A 126 -11.60 -7.38 -10.95
CA THR A 126 -10.80 -6.40 -10.20
C THR A 126 -9.70 -7.09 -9.41
N SER A 127 -8.49 -6.53 -9.51
CA SER A 127 -7.40 -6.85 -8.60
C SER A 127 -7.01 -5.63 -7.78
N TYR A 128 -6.59 -5.88 -6.55
CA TYR A 128 -5.96 -4.88 -5.72
C TYR A 128 -4.53 -5.28 -5.40
N VAL A 129 -3.60 -4.45 -5.82
CA VAL A 129 -2.18 -4.60 -5.48
C VAL A 129 -1.87 -3.58 -4.40
N SER A 130 -1.60 -4.04 -3.18
CA SER A 130 -1.46 -3.20 -1.99
C SER A 130 -0.02 -3.14 -1.52
N LEU A 131 0.47 -1.94 -1.28
CA LEU A 131 1.71 -1.68 -0.56
C LEU A 131 1.38 -1.27 0.87
N VAL A 132 1.86 -2.04 1.85
CA VAL A 132 1.79 -1.71 3.27
C VAL A 132 3.20 -1.54 3.80
N VAL A 133 3.54 -0.35 4.30
CA VAL A 133 4.84 -0.08 4.92
C VAL A 133 4.66 0.17 6.40
N VAL A 134 5.41 -0.54 7.25
CA VAL A 134 5.50 -0.26 8.69
C VAL A 134 6.83 0.43 8.95
N ALA A 135 6.79 1.68 9.43
CA ALA A 135 7.99 2.48 9.63
C ALA A 135 8.05 3.09 11.04
N ASP A 136 9.21 3.04 11.70
CA ASP A 136 9.36 3.73 12.99
C ASP A 136 9.13 5.22 12.84
N GLU A 137 9.71 5.80 11.79
CA GLU A 137 9.58 7.21 11.44
C GLU A 137 9.30 7.36 9.95
N VAL A 138 8.37 8.24 9.60
CA VAL A 138 8.16 8.66 8.21
C VAL A 138 8.50 10.12 8.05
N ALA A 139 9.19 10.46 6.97
CA ALA A 139 9.56 11.83 6.66
C ALA A 139 8.33 12.77 6.65
N PRO A 140 8.40 13.97 7.27
CA PRO A 140 7.24 14.85 7.45
C PRO A 140 6.55 15.30 6.15
N ASP A 141 7.27 15.31 5.04
CA ASP A 141 6.80 15.71 3.71
C ASP A 141 6.09 14.59 2.93
N LEU A 142 6.06 13.36 3.46
CA LEU A 142 5.58 12.18 2.73
C LEU A 142 4.05 12.00 2.76
N ASP A 143 3.35 12.66 3.68
CA ASP A 143 1.88 12.63 3.79
C ASP A 143 1.19 12.95 2.45
N LYS A 144 1.66 14.00 1.76
CA LYS A 144 1.08 14.47 0.51
C LYS A 144 1.40 13.52 -0.66
N PRO A 145 2.65 13.09 -0.88
CA PRO A 145 2.99 12.01 -1.83
C PRO A 145 2.15 10.75 -1.66
N ILE A 146 2.05 10.20 -0.43
CA ILE A 146 1.25 8.99 -0.16
C ILE A 146 -0.21 9.22 -0.57
N ARG A 147 -0.82 10.31 -0.10
CA ARG A 147 -2.23 10.62 -0.39
C ARG A 147 -2.51 10.90 -1.86
N ARG A 148 -1.52 11.39 -2.63
CA ARG A 148 -1.65 11.68 -4.07
C ARG A 148 -1.36 10.48 -4.97
N THR A 149 -0.73 9.43 -4.44
CA THR A 149 -0.39 8.23 -5.22
C THR A 149 -1.66 7.58 -5.77
N ARG A 150 -1.79 7.52 -7.10
CA ARG A 150 -2.89 6.88 -7.82
C ARG A 150 -2.30 6.09 -8.97
N PHE A 151 -2.73 4.84 -9.09
CA PHE A 151 -2.36 4.01 -10.22
C PHE A 151 -3.47 3.00 -10.47
N ARG A 152 -3.80 2.84 -11.75
CA ARG A 152 -4.71 1.82 -12.25
C ARG A 152 -4.13 1.23 -13.53
N LYS A 153 -4.08 -0.09 -13.62
CA LYS A 153 -3.77 -0.82 -14.85
C LYS A 153 -5.04 -1.46 -15.38
N ASN A 154 -5.46 -1.08 -16.58
CA ASN A 154 -6.55 -1.76 -17.29
C ASN A 154 -5.97 -2.91 -18.12
N PHE A 155 -6.65 -4.06 -18.12
CA PHE A 155 -6.28 -5.22 -18.94
C PHE A 155 -7.22 -5.34 -20.13
N GLN A 156 -6.67 -5.66 -21.32
CA GLN A 156 -7.43 -5.72 -22.58
C GLN A 156 -8.34 -4.50 -22.80
N LEU A 157 -7.79 -3.29 -22.66
CA LEU A 157 -8.54 -2.03 -22.77
C LEU A 157 -9.73 -1.90 -21.80
N GLY A 158 -9.73 -2.67 -20.70
CA GLY A 158 -10.80 -2.71 -19.69
C GLY A 158 -11.76 -3.90 -19.84
N LEU A 159 -11.63 -4.72 -20.89
CA LEU A 159 -12.48 -5.89 -21.11
C LEU A 159 -12.19 -7.05 -20.15
N GLN A 160 -10.99 -7.09 -19.56
CA GLN A 160 -10.56 -8.09 -18.58
C GLN A 160 -10.30 -7.44 -17.21
N GLY A 161 -11.10 -6.45 -16.85
CA GLY A 161 -11.01 -5.78 -15.57
C GLY A 161 -9.79 -4.86 -15.43
N TRP A 162 -9.50 -4.49 -14.18
CA TRP A 162 -8.41 -3.58 -13.83
C TRP A 162 -7.71 -3.99 -12.54
N ALA A 163 -6.48 -3.51 -12.34
CA ALA A 163 -5.77 -3.55 -11.07
C ALA A 163 -5.61 -2.14 -10.50
N ASP A 164 -6.01 -1.94 -9.24
CA ASP A 164 -5.83 -0.68 -8.51
C ASP A 164 -4.70 -0.80 -7.47
N LEU A 165 -3.86 0.24 -7.38
CA LEU A 165 -2.85 0.35 -6.34
C LEU A 165 -3.44 0.91 -5.05
N ARG A 166 -3.37 0.13 -3.97
CA ARG A 166 -3.63 0.58 -2.59
C ARG A 166 -2.30 0.86 -1.89
N VAL A 167 -2.21 1.96 -1.16
CA VAL A 167 -1.02 2.30 -0.37
C VAL A 167 -1.46 2.63 1.04
N ALA A 168 -0.80 2.01 2.02
CA ALA A 168 -0.92 2.33 3.43
C ALA A 168 0.48 2.36 4.07
N VAL A 169 0.73 3.39 4.88
CA VAL A 169 1.97 3.56 5.63
C VAL A 169 1.61 3.73 7.10
N ILE A 170 2.13 2.87 7.96
CA ILE A 170 2.01 2.95 9.41
C ILE A 170 3.25 3.68 9.92
N ASP A 171 3.04 4.86 10.51
CA ASP A 171 4.08 5.64 11.17
C ASP A 171 3.96 5.44 12.68
N LEU A 172 4.95 4.76 13.27
CA LEU A 172 4.92 4.42 14.69
C LEU A 172 5.22 5.64 15.58
N ALA A 173 6.15 6.51 15.19
CA ALA A 173 6.50 7.72 15.93
C ALA A 173 5.31 8.70 16.05
N ARG A 174 4.52 8.82 14.97
CA ARG A 174 3.31 9.68 14.94
C ARG A 174 2.02 8.93 15.29
N THR A 175 2.11 7.63 15.60
CA THR A 175 0.97 6.72 15.84
C THR A 175 -0.17 6.95 14.85
N THR A 176 0.15 6.95 13.55
CA THR A 176 -0.83 7.24 12.51
C THR A 176 -0.69 6.31 11.31
N VAL A 177 -1.79 6.10 10.60
CA VAL A 177 -1.81 5.39 9.32
C VAL A 177 -2.12 6.39 8.21
N ILE A 178 -1.25 6.47 7.21
CA ILE A 178 -1.40 7.36 6.05
C ILE A 178 -1.75 6.49 4.85
N THR A 179 -2.84 6.82 4.16
CA THR A 179 -3.36 6.03 3.05
C THR A 179 -3.53 6.88 1.80
N ASN A 180 -3.45 6.25 0.63
CA ASN A 180 -4.03 6.81 -0.58
C ASN A 180 -5.55 6.55 -0.60
N ALA A 181 -6.29 7.15 -1.55
CA ALA A 181 -7.76 7.05 -1.53
C ALA A 181 -8.28 5.60 -1.66
N ARG A 182 -7.57 4.73 -2.39
CA ARG A 182 -7.94 3.31 -2.53
C ARG A 182 -7.53 2.47 -1.32
N GLY A 183 -6.45 2.83 -0.64
CA GLY A 183 -5.97 2.16 0.57
C GLY A 183 -6.73 2.54 1.84
N GLU A 184 -7.71 3.45 1.77
CA GLU A 184 -8.50 3.87 2.93
C GLU A 184 -9.25 2.71 3.60
N GLU A 185 -9.63 1.70 2.81
CA GLU A 185 -10.25 0.46 3.31
C GLU A 185 -9.35 -0.32 4.27
N LEU A 186 -8.02 -0.24 4.09
CA LEU A 186 -7.05 -0.92 4.95
C LEU A 186 -6.87 -0.21 6.30
N ARG A 187 -7.25 1.06 6.41
CA ARG A 187 -6.93 1.93 7.58
C ARG A 187 -7.38 1.31 8.90
N ALA A 188 -8.64 0.91 9.00
CA ALA A 188 -9.21 0.44 10.26
C ALA A 188 -8.50 -0.83 10.77
N THR A 189 -8.31 -1.81 9.88
CA THR A 189 -7.60 -3.05 10.20
C THR A 189 -6.15 -2.79 10.61
N LEU A 190 -5.44 -1.91 9.91
CA LEU A 190 -4.05 -1.59 10.24
C LEU A 190 -3.94 -0.83 11.57
N CYS A 191 -4.80 0.16 11.82
CA CYS A 191 -4.88 0.86 13.11
C CYS A 191 -5.12 -0.13 14.25
N ASN A 192 -6.18 -0.95 14.18
CA ASN A 192 -6.55 -1.87 15.26
C ASN A 192 -5.42 -2.86 15.60
N ASN A 193 -4.71 -3.36 14.58
CA ASN A 193 -3.60 -4.29 14.81
C ASN A 193 -2.35 -3.57 15.34
N ALA A 194 -2.07 -2.34 14.91
CA ALA A 194 -0.98 -1.54 15.44
C ALA A 194 -1.23 -1.16 16.92
N GLU A 195 -2.45 -0.74 17.25
CA GLU A 195 -2.87 -0.45 18.63
C GLU A 195 -2.74 -1.69 19.51
N ALA A 196 -3.21 -2.84 19.04
CA ALA A 196 -3.12 -4.10 19.77
C ALA A 196 -1.67 -4.57 19.98
N ALA A 197 -0.76 -4.27 19.06
CA ALA A 197 0.64 -4.64 19.17
C ALA A 197 1.43 -3.72 20.12
N LEU A 198 1.11 -2.42 20.14
CA LEU A 198 1.90 -1.41 20.87
C LEU A 198 1.24 -0.92 22.17
N GLY A 199 -0.04 -1.19 22.38
CA GLY A 199 -0.79 -0.74 23.56
C GLY A 199 -1.07 0.76 23.59
N CYS A 200 -0.91 1.47 22.47
CA CYS A 200 -1.21 2.90 22.32
C CYS A 200 -2.26 3.13 21.23
N SER A 201 -2.99 4.25 21.29
CA SER A 201 -4.01 4.58 20.29
C SER A 201 -3.41 5.23 19.03
N PHE A 202 -3.95 4.86 17.87
CA PHE A 202 -3.61 5.39 16.57
C PHE A 202 -4.69 6.35 16.05
N ASP A 203 -4.29 7.43 15.35
CA ASP A 203 -5.26 8.38 14.80
C ASP A 203 -6.08 7.77 13.65
N GLN A 204 -7.34 7.43 13.96
CA GLN A 204 -8.30 6.91 12.98
C GLN A 204 -9.00 8.04 12.19
N ARG A 205 -8.76 9.31 12.51
CA ARG A 205 -9.48 10.42 11.86
C ARG A 205 -9.11 10.52 10.40
N LYS A 206 -10.12 10.43 9.54
CA LYS A 206 -10.04 10.86 8.15
C LYS A 206 -9.81 12.37 8.12
N ARG A 207 -8.55 12.81 8.06
CA ARG A 207 -8.23 14.24 7.90
C ARG A 207 -8.97 14.75 6.67
N ARG A 208 -9.94 15.65 6.88
CA ARG A 208 -10.68 16.32 5.79
C ARG A 208 -9.64 17.01 4.91
N THR A 209 -9.54 16.61 3.66
CA THR A 209 -8.89 17.42 2.64
C THR A 209 -9.65 18.73 2.55
N THR A 210 -9.08 19.81 3.08
CA THR A 210 -9.60 21.15 2.85
C THR A 210 -9.41 21.47 1.37
N SER A 211 -10.44 21.23 0.56
CA SER A 211 -10.57 21.84 -0.76
C SER A 211 -10.91 23.31 -0.54
N GLN A 212 -9.89 24.15 -0.43
CA GLN A 212 -10.07 25.60 -0.47
C GLN A 212 -10.12 26.02 -1.95
N SER A 213 -11.34 26.23 -2.45
CA SER A 213 -11.61 27.00 -3.66
C SER A 213 -12.78 27.93 -3.37
N ALA A 214 -12.41 29.19 -3.16
CA ALA A 214 -13.11 30.45 -3.34
C ALA A 214 -14.66 30.49 -3.28
N ARG A 215 -15.12 31.40 -2.42
CA ARG A 215 -16.44 32.03 -2.35
C ARG A 215 -16.92 32.52 -3.72
N GLY A 216 -18.24 32.42 -3.94
CA GLY A 216 -18.93 33.22 -4.94
C GLY A 216 -20.42 32.90 -5.08
N GLY A 217 -21.26 33.53 -4.25
CA GLY A 217 -22.64 33.89 -4.62
C GLY A 217 -23.73 32.82 -4.55
N ARG A 218 -24.50 32.84 -3.45
CA ARG A 218 -25.93 32.49 -3.50
C ARG A 218 -26.62 33.46 -4.46
N ALA A 219 -27.27 32.96 -5.50
CA ALA A 219 -28.43 33.59 -6.10
C ALA A 219 -29.55 32.55 -6.14
N THR A 220 -30.69 32.96 -5.60
CA THR A 220 -31.93 32.22 -5.40
C THR A 220 -32.53 31.78 -6.73
N HIS A 221 -32.93 30.50 -6.83
CA HIS A 221 -33.85 30.01 -7.86
C HIS A 221 -35.25 30.60 -7.61
N ALA A 222 -35.48 31.79 -8.14
CA ALA A 222 -36.79 32.40 -8.37
C ALA A 222 -36.61 33.47 -9.45
N ALA A 223 -36.71 33.04 -10.72
CA ALA A 223 -36.93 33.84 -11.94
C ALA A 223 -36.23 33.18 -13.14
N LEU A 224 -36.71 32.02 -13.58
CA LEU A 224 -36.48 31.50 -14.94
C LEU A 224 -37.71 30.72 -15.42
N ASP A 225 -38.89 31.35 -15.28
CA ASP A 225 -40.17 30.86 -15.82
C ASP A 225 -40.94 31.97 -16.57
N GLU A 226 -40.23 32.97 -17.12
CA GLU A 226 -40.87 34.07 -17.86
C GLU A 226 -40.14 34.42 -19.18
N GLN A 227 -39.60 33.42 -19.88
CA GLN A 227 -39.19 33.55 -21.29
C GLN A 227 -39.47 32.29 -22.15
N ALA A 228 -40.58 31.60 -21.86
CA ALA A 228 -41.12 30.53 -22.72
C ALA A 228 -42.57 30.79 -23.18
N ALA A 229 -42.99 32.05 -23.22
CA ALA A 229 -44.34 32.46 -23.67
C ALA A 229 -44.29 33.49 -24.82
N ARG A 230 -43.26 33.47 -25.67
CA ARG A 230 -43.21 34.38 -26.83
C ARG A 230 -42.63 33.85 -28.13
N LEU A 231 -42.60 32.54 -28.35
CA LEU A 231 -42.44 31.94 -29.68
C LEU A 231 -42.97 30.50 -29.67
N LYS A 232 -44.26 30.37 -30.03
CA LYS A 232 -45.03 29.14 -30.35
C LYS A 232 -45.38 28.20 -29.20
#